data_AF-A0A6N2EF71-F1
#
_entry.id   AF-A0A6N2EF71-F1
#
_cell.length_a   1.000
_cell.length_b   1.000
_cell.length_c   1.000
_cell.angle_alpha   90.00
_cell.angle_beta   90.00
_cell.angle_gamma   90.00
#
_symmetry.space_group_name_H-M   'P 1'
#
loop_
_entity.id
_entity.type
_entity.pdbx_description
1 polymer ?
#
loop_
_entity_poly.entity_id
_entity_poly.type
_entity_poly.pdbx_seq_one_letter_code
_entity_poly.pdbx_strand_id
1 'polypeptide(L)' 'MDCTQAERYAIQRLDNSAYLALQGSDEHLSDVSSPEQAFLFHTHEAALRAAQELNQSGRGPVDVVKIEWEPARS' A
#
# COMPACT_ATOMS: atom_id res chain seq x y z
N MET A 1 -0.07 23.29 16.52
CA MET A 1 -1.07 22.21 16.31
C MET A 1 -0.32 21.08 15.66
N ASP A 2 0.01 20.08 16.46
CA ASP A 2 0.71 18.87 16.04
C ASP A 2 -0.18 18.14 15.03
N CYS A 3 0.03 18.44 13.75
CA CYS A 3 -0.50 17.64 12.67
C CYS A 3 0.23 16.30 12.74
N THR A 4 -0.25 15.39 13.58
CA THR A 4 0.13 13.98 13.55
C THR A 4 -0.13 13.52 12.13
N GLN A 5 0.91 13.46 11.31
CA GLN A 5 0.82 12.86 9.98
C GLN A 5 0.27 11.45 10.20
N ALA A 6 -0.89 11.17 9.62
CA ALA A 6 -1.46 9.83 9.65
C ALA A 6 -0.47 8.91 8.95
N GLU A 7 0.11 7.97 9.70
CA GLU A 7 0.98 6.96 9.11
C GLU A 7 0.18 6.17 8.08
N ARG A 8 0.76 5.99 6.89
CA ARG A 8 0.15 5.24 5.81
C ARG A 8 1.02 4.05 5.45
N TYR A 9 0.40 2.94 5.16
CA TYR A 9 1.08 1.70 4.79
C TYR A 9 0.60 1.25 3.42
N ALA A 10 1.51 0.89 2.53
CA ALA A 10 1.20 0.34 1.22
C ALA A 10 1.69 -1.11 1.14
N ILE A 11 1.11 -1.88 0.22
CA ILE A 11 1.62 -3.21 -0.13
C ILE A 11 2.53 -3.07 -1.35
N GLN A 12 3.76 -3.56 -1.23
CA GLN A 12 4.76 -3.57 -2.28
C GLN A 12 5.08 -5.00 -2.71
N ARG A 13 5.19 -5.23 -4.01
CA ARG A 13 5.69 -6.48 -4.60
C ARG A 13 7.20 -6.51 -4.47
N LEU A 14 7.73 -7.59 -3.88
CA LEU A 14 9.17 -7.75 -3.68
C LEU A 14 9.91 -8.05 -4.99
N ASP A 15 9.20 -8.58 -5.99
CA ASP A 15 9.78 -8.97 -7.29
C ASP A 15 10.19 -7.75 -8.14
N ASN A 16 9.35 -6.72 -8.19
CA ASN A 16 9.53 -5.56 -9.08
C ASN A 16 9.48 -4.21 -8.33
N SER A 17 9.45 -4.23 -7.00
CA SER A 17 9.26 -3.05 -6.14
C SER A 17 8.03 -2.20 -6.49
N ALA A 18 7.08 -2.73 -7.26
CA ALA A 18 5.83 -2.07 -7.60
C ALA A 18 4.86 -2.11 -6.41
N TYR A 19 4.00 -1.11 -6.29
CA TYR A 19 2.97 -1.06 -5.26
C TYR A 19 1.64 -1.57 -5.79
N LEU A 20 0.78 -2.05 -4.90
CA LEU A 20 -0.57 -2.46 -5.28
C LEU A 20 -1.57 -1.32 -5.10
N ALA A 21 -2.29 -1.01 -6.16
CA ALA A 21 -3.44 -0.12 -6.16
C ALA A 21 -4.73 -0.92 -6.32
N LEU A 22 -5.78 -0.51 -5.60
CA LEU A 22 -7.14 -0.98 -5.84
C LEU A 22 -7.78 -0.04 -6.88
N GLN A 23 -7.99 -0.53 -8.10
CA GLN A 23 -8.79 0.17 -9.10
C GLN A 23 -10.27 0.06 -8.71
N GLY A 24 -10.92 1.21 -8.54
CA GLY A 24 -12.32 1.30 -8.11
C GLY A 24 -13.29 0.62 -9.09
N SER A 25 -14.39 0.11 -8.52
CA SER A 25 -15.50 -0.65 -9.12
C SER A 25 -15.30 -2.15 -9.35
N ASP A 26 -14.08 -2.63 -9.61
CA ASP A 26 -13.89 -4.03 -10.03
C ASP A 26 -13.06 -4.88 -9.03
N GLU A 27 -12.74 -4.33 -7.85
CA GLU A 27 -11.88 -4.99 -6.84
C GLU A 27 -10.55 -5.51 -7.43
N HIS A 28 -10.13 -4.94 -8.56
CA HIS A 28 -8.98 -5.39 -9.31
C HIS A 28 -7.72 -4.72 -8.78
N LEU A 29 -6.78 -5.54 -8.33
CA LEU A 29 -5.44 -5.11 -7.92
C LEU A 29 -4.58 -4.86 -9.14
N SER A 30 -3.98 -3.67 -9.22
CA SER A 30 -3.07 -3.27 -10.28
C SER A 30 -1.72 -2.84 -9.72
N ASP A 31 -0.65 -3.16 -10.44
CA ASP A 31 0.70 -2.75 -10.10
C ASP A 31 0.92 -1.28 -10.51
N VAL A 32 1.34 -0.45 -9.57
CA VAL A 32 1.68 0.97 -9.79
C VAL A 32 3.11 1.26 -9.36
N SER A 33 3.77 2.17 -10.06
CA SER A 33 5.18 2.50 -9.79
C SER A 33 5.36 3.49 -8.65
N SER A 34 4.31 4.21 -8.25
CA SER A 34 4.38 5.26 -7.23
C SER A 34 3.51 4.94 -6.01
N PRO A 35 4.01 5.16 -4.79
CA PRO A 35 3.25 4.92 -3.57
C PRO A 35 2.05 5.86 -3.42
N GLU A 36 2.05 7.03 -4.07
CA GLU A 36 0.93 7.97 -4.09
C GLU A 36 -0.31 7.42 -4.82
N GLN A 37 -0.12 6.47 -5.74
CA GLN A 37 -1.18 5.79 -6.48
C GLN A 37 -1.55 4.45 -5.83
N ALA A 38 -0.77 3.99 -4.86
CA ALA A 38 -0.99 2.74 -4.18
C ALA A 38 -2.20 2.81 -3.25
N PHE A 39 -2.73 1.65 -2.91
CA PHE A 39 -3.73 1.58 -1.86
C PHE A 39 -3.06 1.75 -0.50
N LEU A 40 -3.48 2.78 0.24
CA LEU A 40 -2.91 3.17 1.52
C LEU A 40 -3.81 2.73 2.67
N PHE A 41 -3.25 1.92 3.55
CA PHE A 41 -3.86 1.53 4.81
C PHE A 41 -3.53 2.54 5.90
N HIS A 42 -4.51 2.83 6.76
CA HIS A 42 -4.34 3.69 7.93
C HIS A 42 -3.68 2.97 9.12
N THR A 43 -3.61 1.64 9.09
CA THR A 43 -3.00 0.84 10.14
C THR A 43 -2.09 -0.23 9.55
N HIS A 44 -0.99 -0.51 10.25
CA HIS A 44 -0.04 -1.55 9.86
C HIS A 44 -0.71 -2.94 9.83
N GLU A 45 -1.55 -3.24 10.83
CA GLU A 45 -2.23 -4.54 10.93
C GLU A 45 -3.18 -4.82 9.75
N ALA A 46 -3.90 -3.80 9.27
CA ALA A 46 -4.77 -3.95 8.11
C ALA A 46 -3.96 -4.24 6.85
N ALA A 47 -2.82 -3.55 6.68
CA ALA A 47 -1.91 -3.81 5.56
C ALA A 47 -1.30 -5.23 5.63
N LEU A 48 -0.88 -5.68 6.82
CA LEU A 48 -0.31 -7.02 7.01
C LEU A 48 -1.31 -8.12 6.69
N ARG A 49 -2.57 -7.96 7.14
CA ARG A 49 -3.63 -8.92 6.83
C ARG A 49 -3.80 -9.06 5.32
N ALA A 50 -3.94 -7.93 4.62
CA ALA A 50 -4.10 -7.93 3.17
C ALA A 50 -2.86 -8.51 2.44
N ALA A 51 -1.64 -8.15 2.85
CA ALA A 51 -0.42 -8.70 2.27
C ALA A 51 -0.32 -10.22 2.49
N GLN A 52 -0.73 -10.71 3.67
CA GLN A 52 -0.75 -12.14 3.98
C GLN A 52 -1.78 -12.88 3.12
N GLU A 53 -2.99 -12.35 2.94
CA GLU A 53 -4.02 -12.92 2.06
C GLU A 53 -3.54 -12.99 0.60
N LEU A 54 -2.83 -11.97 0.13
CA LEU A 54 -2.24 -11.94 -1.21
C LEU A 54 -1.14 -12.98 -1.38
N ASN A 55 -0.27 -13.11 -0.40
CA ASN A 55 0.76 -14.15 -0.41
C ASN A 55 0.14 -15.55 -0.41
N GLN A 56 -0.91 -15.79 0.38
CA GLN A 56 -1.62 -17.08 0.45
C GLN A 56 -2.39 -17.41 -0.84
N SER A 57 -2.93 -16.40 -1.53
CA SER A 57 -3.64 -16.57 -2.81
C SER A 57 -2.71 -16.71 -4.03
N GLY A 58 -1.38 -16.70 -3.82
CA GLY A 58 -0.40 -16.82 -4.91
C GLY A 58 -0.16 -15.51 -5.68
N ARG A 59 -0.64 -14.37 -5.17
CA ARG A 59 -0.34 -13.02 -5.70
C ARG A 59 0.97 -12.44 -5.15
N GLY A 60 1.62 -13.18 -4.24
CA GLY A 60 2.94 -12.87 -3.71
C GLY A 60 4.11 -13.10 -4.68
N PRO A 61 5.34 -12.76 -4.29
CA PRO A 61 5.71 -12.25 -2.96
C PRO A 61 5.43 -10.75 -2.81
N VAL A 62 4.68 -10.39 -1.77
CA VAL A 62 4.38 -9.01 -1.36
C VAL A 62 4.71 -8.77 0.10
N ASP A 63 5.03 -7.52 0.43
CA ASP A 63 5.31 -7.06 1.79
C ASP A 63 4.69 -5.69 2.07
N VAL A 64 4.60 -5.31 3.34
CA VAL A 64 4.04 -4.03 3.78
C VAL A 64 5.15 -3.02 3.97
N VAL A 65 4.98 -1.85 3.37
CA VAL A 65 5.93 -0.73 3.49
C VAL A 65 5.23 0.50 4.06
N LYS A 66 5.89 1.19 4.99
CA LYS A 66 5.42 2.46 5.53
C LYS A 66 5.71 3.57 4.51
N ILE A 67 4.68 4.33 4.18
CA ILE A 67 4.74 5.47 3.28
C ILE A 67 4.76 6.75 4.12
N GLU A 68 5.85 7.49 4.01
CA GLU A 68 5.94 8.85 4.54
C GLU A 68 5.20 9.78 3.59
N TRP A 69 4.00 10.20 3.99
CA TRP A 69 3.23 11.16 3.22
C TRP A 69 3.61 12.58 3.64
N GLU A 70 4.45 13.22 2.84
CA GLU A 70 4.69 14.66 2.95
C GLU A 70 3.56 15.39 2.20
N PRO A 71 2.67 16.14 2.89
CA PRO A 71 1.80 17.06 2.17
C PRO A 71 2.72 18.08 1.49
N ALA A 72 2.65 18.18 0.15
CA ALA A 72 3.36 19.21 -0.59
C ALA A 72 3.06 20.56 0.07
N ARG A 73 4.10 21.16 0.70
CA ARG A 73 3.99 22.47 1.31
C ARG A 73 3.90 23.48 0.17
N SER A 74 2.68 23.91 -0.16
CA SER A 74 2.43 25.08 -1.02
C SER A 74 2.76 26.37 -0.30
#